data_AF-A0A0A9VQQ3-F1
#
_entry.id   AF-A0A0A9VQQ3-F1
#
_cell.length_a   1.000
_cell.length_b   1.000
_cell.length_c   1.000
_cell.angle_alpha   90.00
_cell.angle_beta   90.00
_cell.angle_gamma   90.00
#
_symmetry.space_group_name_H-M   'P 1'
#
loop_
_entity.id
_entity.type
_entity.pdbx_description
1 polymer ?
#
loop_
_entity_poly.entity_id
_entity_poly.type
_entity_poly.pdbx_seq_one_letter_code
_entity_poly.pdbx_strand_id
1 'polypeptide(L)'
;MELLSRYNKTLYKAEEDELLRSWGFVSRPAHVYWVTAVYVAAVYFGPKFMKDRKPFALKEVIMSYNIFQVLMNGYVVLLYYRLFGSQALRWWENLCCPVSAAQNFRPLVSLEYMEALRLFYINKLLDLIDTLFFILRKKSIKSHFSMFTIT
;
A
#
# COMPACT_ATOMS: atom_id res chain seq x y z
N MET A 1 -10.55 -21.39 -33.02
CA MET A 1 -10.16 -20.13 -32.34
C MET A 1 -10.78 -19.98 -30.95
N GLU A 2 -12.05 -20.33 -30.73
CA GLU A 2 -12.71 -20.19 -29.41
C GLU A 2 -12.10 -21.06 -28.29
N LEU A 3 -11.65 -22.28 -28.60
CA LEU A 3 -11.04 -23.19 -27.62
C LEU A 3 -9.73 -22.62 -27.03
N LEU A 4 -8.89 -21.99 -27.86
CA LEU A 4 -7.66 -21.35 -27.41
C LEU A 4 -7.96 -20.14 -26.51
N SER A 5 -8.99 -19.36 -26.84
CA SER A 5 -9.42 -18.24 -25.99
C SER A 5 -9.95 -18.72 -24.63
N ARG A 6 -10.77 -19.78 -24.60
CA ARG A 6 -11.22 -20.40 -23.35
C ARG A 6 -10.06 -20.98 -22.54
N TYR A 7 -9.15 -21.70 -23.18
CA TYR A 7 -7.99 -22.30 -22.53
C TYR A 7 -7.11 -21.22 -21.87
N ASN A 8 -6.76 -20.17 -22.61
CA ASN A 8 -6.01 -19.04 -22.07
C ASN A 8 -6.73 -18.40 -20.87
N LYS A 9 -8.02 -18.07 -21.01
CA LYS A 9 -8.80 -17.45 -19.92
C LYS A 9 -8.83 -18.31 -18.65
N THR A 10 -8.85 -19.63 -18.80
CA THR A 10 -8.86 -20.57 -17.67
C THR A 10 -7.49 -20.65 -16.99
N LEU A 11 -6.39 -20.66 -17.77
CA LEU A 11 -5.03 -20.62 -17.26
C LEU A 11 -4.75 -19.36 -16.45
N TYR A 12 -5.07 -18.18 -16.99
CA TYR A 12 -4.82 -16.91 -16.30
C TYR A 12 -5.62 -16.78 -15.00
N LYS A 13 -6.87 -17.26 -14.99
CA LYS A 13 -7.67 -17.29 -13.76
C LYS A 13 -7.04 -18.20 -12.70
N ALA A 14 -6.49 -19.34 -13.09
CA ALA A 14 -5.81 -20.24 -12.16
C ALA A 14 -4.53 -19.59 -11.58
N GLU A 15 -3.79 -18.85 -12.40
CA GLU A 15 -2.59 -18.12 -11.98
C GLU A 15 -2.93 -16.95 -11.04
N GLU A 16 -4.01 -16.19 -11.32
CA GLU A 16 -4.54 -15.17 -10.40
C GLU A 16 -4.95 -15.76 -9.05
N ASP A 17 -5.65 -16.90 -9.06
CA ASP A 17 -6.08 -17.60 -7.84
C ASP A 17 -4.86 -18.13 -7.04
N GLU A 18 -3.81 -18.59 -7.72
CA GLU A 18 -2.55 -19.01 -7.10
C GLU A 18 -1.79 -17.83 -6.49
N LEU A 19 -1.70 -16.70 -7.21
CA LEU A 19 -1.13 -15.45 -6.70
C LEU A 19 -1.89 -14.98 -5.46
N LEU A 20 -3.23 -14.93 -5.52
CA LEU A 20 -4.06 -14.55 -4.38
C LEU A 20 -3.83 -15.48 -3.19
N ARG A 21 -3.69 -16.80 -3.39
CA ARG A 21 -3.39 -17.75 -2.31
C ARG A 21 -1.98 -17.55 -1.74
N SER A 22 -1.00 -17.22 -2.59
CA SER A 22 0.38 -16.94 -2.15
C SER A 22 0.47 -15.74 -1.20
N TRP A 23 -0.49 -14.82 -1.25
CA TRP A 23 -0.56 -13.66 -0.37
C TRP A 23 -1.03 -13.98 1.06
N GLY A 24 -1.39 -15.24 1.34
CA GLY A 24 -1.60 -15.79 2.68
C GLY A 24 -2.66 -15.04 3.49
N PHE A 25 -2.22 -14.34 4.54
CA PHE A 25 -3.12 -13.61 5.45
C PHE A 25 -3.85 -12.46 4.75
N VAL A 26 -3.21 -11.80 3.79
CA VAL A 26 -3.77 -10.65 3.05
C VAL A 26 -4.97 -11.06 2.18
N SER A 27 -5.05 -12.32 1.78
CA SER A 27 -6.13 -12.86 0.95
C SER A 27 -7.49 -12.87 1.67
N ARG A 28 -7.51 -12.75 3.00
CA ARG A 28 -8.73 -12.75 3.80
C ARG A 28 -9.08 -11.34 4.25
N PRO A 29 -10.31 -10.84 4.05
CA PRO A 29 -10.70 -9.48 4.48
C PRO A 29 -10.53 -9.24 5.99
N ALA A 30 -10.50 -10.31 6.79
CA ALA A 30 -10.19 -10.28 8.22
C ALA A 30 -8.85 -9.58 8.55
N HIS A 31 -7.87 -9.62 7.63
CA HIS A 31 -6.56 -9.02 7.87
C HIS A 31 -6.65 -7.50 8.07
N VAL A 32 -7.55 -6.81 7.36
CA VAL A 32 -7.70 -5.35 7.44
C VAL A 32 -8.14 -4.98 8.85
N TYR A 33 -9.17 -5.66 9.37
CA TYR A 33 -9.66 -5.43 10.73
C TYR A 33 -8.56 -5.68 11.78
N TRP A 34 -7.75 -6.73 11.60
CA TRP A 34 -6.66 -7.03 12.51
C TRP A 34 -5.57 -5.95 12.49
N VAL A 35 -5.10 -5.55 11.31
CA VAL A 35 -4.09 -4.49 11.16
C VAL A 35 -4.61 -3.18 11.74
N THR A 36 -5.84 -2.80 11.45
CA THR A 36 -6.46 -1.58 11.99
C THR A 36 -6.57 -1.64 13.51
N ALA A 37 -6.99 -2.78 14.08
CA ALA A 37 -7.09 -2.94 15.53
C ALA A 37 -5.72 -2.80 16.21
N VAL A 38 -4.67 -3.43 15.66
CA VAL A 38 -3.29 -3.31 16.16
C VAL A 38 -2.80 -1.88 16.07
N TYR A 39 -3.04 -1.19 14.96
CA TYR A 39 -2.66 0.20 14.78
C TYR A 39 -3.35 1.12 15.80
N VAL A 40 -4.66 1.02 15.96
CA VAL A 40 -5.43 1.81 16.93
C VAL A 40 -4.95 1.53 18.35
N ALA A 41 -4.70 0.27 18.70
CA ALA A 41 -4.13 -0.09 19.99
C ALA A 41 -2.75 0.55 20.20
N ALA A 42 -1.86 0.49 19.20
CA ALA A 42 -0.54 1.10 19.29
C ALA A 42 -0.61 2.63 19.42
N VAL A 43 -1.52 3.30 18.72
CA VAL A 43 -1.74 4.75 18.83
C VAL A 43 -2.30 5.14 20.21
N TYR A 44 -3.17 4.33 20.79
CA TYR A 44 -3.78 4.61 22.09
C TYR A 44 -2.85 4.27 23.27
N PHE A 45 -2.22 3.09 23.24
CA PHE A 45 -1.36 2.61 24.32
C PHE A 45 0.08 3.09 24.20
N GLY A 46 0.58 3.36 22.99
CA GLY A 46 1.95 3.78 22.76
C GLY A 46 2.37 5.04 23.52
N PRO A 47 1.58 6.14 23.49
CA PRO A 47 1.87 7.34 24.29
C PRO A 47 1.84 7.08 25.81
N LYS A 48 0.93 6.21 26.27
CA LYS A 48 0.84 5.81 27.70
C LYS A 48 2.07 5.02 28.12
N PHE A 49 2.50 4.05 27.30
CA PHE A 49 3.70 3.26 27.52
C PHE A 49 4.98 4.10 27.49
N MET A 50 5.02 5.11 26.60
CA MET A 50 6.15 6.02 26.51
C MET A 50 6.18 7.03 27.66
N LYS A 51 5.09 7.30 28.39
CA LYS A 51 5.00 8.36 29.42
C LYS A 51 6.23 8.41 30.34
N ASP A 52 6.64 7.28 30.89
CA ASP A 52 7.74 7.19 31.86
C ASP A 52 9.11 6.82 31.25
N ARG A 53 9.21 6.73 29.91
CA ARG A 53 10.44 6.36 29.19
C ARG A 53 11.08 7.56 28.50
N LYS A 54 12.41 7.57 28.33
CA LYS A 54 13.08 8.59 27.50
C LYS A 54 12.76 8.36 26.02
N PRO A 55 12.69 9.42 25.18
CA PRO A 55 12.47 9.26 23.74
C PRO A 55 13.59 8.46 23.10
N PHE A 56 13.25 7.58 22.16
CA PHE A 56 14.25 6.82 21.42
C PHE A 56 14.97 7.70 20.39
N ALA A 57 16.29 7.59 20.31
CA ALA A 57 17.11 8.27 19.31
C ALA A 57 17.07 7.52 17.96
N LEU A 58 15.93 7.55 17.28
CA LEU A 58 15.67 6.82 16.04
C LEU A 58 15.97 7.65 14.77
N LYS A 59 16.81 8.69 14.86
CA LYS A 59 17.01 9.64 13.76
C LYS A 59 17.49 8.95 12.47
N GLU A 60 18.52 8.11 12.59
CA GLU A 60 19.10 7.40 11.44
C GLU A 60 18.14 6.36 10.87
N VAL A 61 17.37 5.68 11.73
CA VAL A 61 16.35 4.71 11.33
C VAL A 61 15.21 5.40 10.57
N ILE A 62 14.73 6.54 11.05
CA ILE A 62 13.68 7.31 10.38
C ILE A 62 14.20 7.87 9.05
N MET A 63 15.47 8.29 8.98
CA MET A 63 16.05 8.81 7.75
C MET A 63 16.17 7.73 6.68
N SER A 64 16.71 6.55 7.03
CA SER A 64 16.81 5.42 6.08
C SER A 64 15.42 4.93 5.64
N TYR A 65 14.48 4.89 6.57
CA TYR A 65 13.09 4.55 6.31
C TYR A 65 12.42 5.53 5.35
N ASN A 66 12.55 6.84 5.55
CA ASN A 66 11.99 7.86 4.65
C ASN A 66 12.57 7.77 3.24
N ILE A 67 13.88 7.52 3.10
CA ILE A 67 14.51 7.33 1.79
C ILE A 67 13.90 6.10 1.10
N PHE A 68 13.79 5.00 1.83
CA PHE A 68 13.15 3.78 1.32
C PHE A 68 11.71 4.03 0.88
N GLN A 69 10.94 4.81 1.62
CA GLN A 69 9.57 5.15 1.28
C GLN A 69 9.47 6.02 0.02
N VAL A 70 10.38 6.99 -0.15
CA VAL A 70 10.45 7.78 -1.39
C VAL A 70 10.72 6.88 -2.59
N LEU A 71 11.65 5.93 -2.47
CA LEU A 71 11.97 4.96 -3.53
C LEU A 71 10.77 4.05 -3.85
N MET A 72 10.11 3.51 -2.83
CA MET A 72 8.92 2.65 -3.00
C MET A 72 7.75 3.41 -3.62
N ASN A 73 7.45 4.61 -3.15
CA ASN A 73 6.42 5.47 -3.73
C ASN A 73 6.72 5.80 -5.19
N GLY A 74 7.96 6.16 -5.50
CA GLY A 74 8.40 6.41 -6.88
C GLY A 74 8.22 5.17 -7.76
N TYR A 75 8.57 3.99 -7.25
CA TYR A 75 8.41 2.73 -7.98
C TYR A 75 6.94 2.41 -8.27
N VAL A 76 6.05 2.61 -7.30
CA VAL A 76 4.59 2.43 -7.48
C VAL A 76 4.05 3.40 -8.53
N VAL A 77 4.49 4.66 -8.55
CA VAL A 77 4.07 5.63 -9.57
C VAL A 77 4.55 5.20 -10.97
N LEU A 78 5.79 4.72 -11.09
CA LEU A 78 6.31 4.20 -12.34
C LEU A 78 5.51 2.98 -12.83
N LEU A 79 5.15 2.08 -11.92
CA LEU A 79 4.35 0.90 -12.23
C LEU A 79 2.93 1.28 -12.68
N TYR A 80 2.30 2.24 -12.01
CA TYR A 80 1.00 2.79 -12.42
C TYR A 80 1.07 3.42 -13.82
N TYR A 81 2.11 4.22 -14.10
CA TYR A 81 2.31 4.80 -15.42
C TYR A 81 2.54 3.73 -16.50
N ARG A 82 3.29 2.65 -16.21
CA ARG A 82 3.47 1.53 -17.14
C ARG A 82 2.16 0.82 -17.47
N LEU A 83 1.31 0.59 -16.47
CA LEU A 83 0.05 -0.13 -16.64
C LEU A 83 -1.03 0.69 -17.36
N PHE A 84 -1.07 2.00 -17.14
CA PHE A 84 -2.15 2.88 -17.66
C PHE A 84 -1.69 3.84 -18.77
N GLY A 85 -0.39 4.00 -19.01
CA GLY A 85 0.15 4.85 -20.06
C GLY A 85 -0.39 6.28 -20.03
N SER A 86 -0.80 6.83 -21.19
CA SER A 86 -1.42 8.15 -21.29
C SER A 86 -2.79 8.25 -20.62
N GLN A 87 -3.45 7.12 -20.35
CA GLN A 87 -4.72 7.06 -19.61
C GLN A 87 -4.52 7.19 -18.10
N ALA A 88 -3.29 7.07 -17.59
CA ALA A 88 -2.98 7.22 -16.17
C ALA A 88 -3.41 8.59 -15.61
N LEU A 89 -3.39 9.63 -16.46
CA LEU A 89 -3.75 11.01 -16.12
C LEU A 89 -5.25 11.30 -16.28
N ARG A 90 -6.04 10.39 -16.84
CA ARG A 90 -7.50 10.53 -17.01
C ARG A 90 -8.24 9.97 -15.80
N TRP A 91 -7.90 10.52 -14.62
CA TRP A 91 -8.42 10.08 -13.32
C TRP A 91 -9.94 9.91 -13.32
N TRP A 92 -10.68 10.86 -13.89
CA TRP A 92 -12.14 10.83 -13.89
C TRP A 92 -12.77 9.68 -14.68
N GLU A 93 -12.11 9.23 -15.75
CA GLU A 93 -12.61 8.15 -16.60
C GLU A 93 -12.25 6.77 -16.03
N ASN A 94 -11.17 6.70 -15.25
CA ASN A 94 -10.71 5.48 -14.61
C ASN A 94 -11.48 5.13 -13.32
N LEU A 95 -12.26 6.06 -12.75
CA LEU A 95 -13.02 5.83 -11.51
C LEU A 95 -14.22 4.89 -11.68
N CYS A 96 -14.86 4.89 -12.85
CA CYS A 96 -16.04 4.06 -13.13
C CYS A 96 -15.76 2.86 -14.06
N CYS A 97 -14.55 2.76 -14.61
CA CYS A 97 -14.17 1.64 -15.46
C CYS A 97 -13.39 0.60 -14.66
N PRO A 98 -13.84 -0.67 -14.61
CA PRO A 98 -13.00 -1.72 -14.04
C PRO A 98 -11.69 -1.79 -14.83
N VAL A 99 -10.57 -1.99 -14.14
CA VAL A 99 -9.22 -2.02 -14.75
C VAL A 99 -9.14 -2.99 -15.93
N SER A 100 -9.90 -4.10 -15.86
CA SER A 100 -10.05 -5.07 -16.94
C SER A 100 -10.73 -4.52 -18.20
N ALA A 101 -11.68 -3.58 -18.07
CA ALA A 101 -12.31 -2.90 -19.21
C ALA A 101 -11.41 -1.81 -19.80
N ALA A 102 -10.66 -1.08 -18.97
CA ALA A 102 -9.73 -0.04 -19.43
C ALA A 102 -8.54 -0.60 -20.25
N GLN A 103 -8.18 -1.87 -20.01
CA GLN A 103 -7.03 -2.52 -20.65
C GLN A 103 -7.42 -3.58 -21.70
N ASN A 104 -8.62 -3.49 -22.29
CA ASN A 104 -9.14 -4.43 -23.29
C ASN A 104 -9.09 -5.90 -22.84
N PHE A 105 -9.29 -6.18 -21.56
CA PHE A 105 -9.26 -7.53 -20.96
C PHE A 105 -7.99 -8.33 -21.28
N ARG A 106 -6.83 -7.66 -21.46
CA ARG A 106 -5.56 -8.35 -21.68
C ARG A 106 -5.12 -9.08 -20.40
N PRO A 107 -5.04 -10.42 -20.41
CA PRO A 107 -4.84 -11.19 -19.19
C PRO A 107 -3.41 -11.13 -18.62
N LEU A 108 -2.40 -10.78 -19.43
CA LEU A 108 -1.05 -10.50 -18.92
C LEU A 108 -1.03 -9.24 -18.03
N VAL A 109 -1.86 -8.26 -18.36
CA VAL A 109 -1.91 -6.99 -17.63
C VAL A 109 -2.64 -7.14 -16.29
N SER A 110 -3.55 -8.11 -16.17
CA SER A 110 -4.19 -8.40 -14.88
C SER A 110 -3.20 -8.99 -13.87
N LEU A 111 -2.27 -9.84 -14.28
CA LEU A 111 -1.22 -10.38 -13.41
C LEU A 111 -0.24 -9.30 -12.93
N GLU A 112 0.27 -8.46 -13.84
CA GLU A 112 1.16 -7.34 -13.50
C GLU A 112 0.45 -6.33 -12.58
N TYR A 113 -0.84 -6.10 -12.81
CA TYR A 113 -1.68 -5.26 -11.96
C TYR A 113 -1.86 -5.85 -10.56
N MET A 114 -2.08 -7.16 -10.44
CA MET A 114 -2.17 -7.83 -9.14
C MET A 114 -0.86 -7.72 -8.36
N GLU A 115 0.29 -7.86 -9.01
CA GLU A 115 1.58 -7.62 -8.35
C GLU A 115 1.75 -6.15 -7.94
N ALA A 116 1.31 -5.21 -8.76
CA ALA A 116 1.29 -3.78 -8.43
C ALA A 116 0.43 -3.48 -7.20
N LEU A 117 -0.76 -4.07 -7.13
CA LEU A 117 -1.65 -3.97 -5.97
C LEU A 117 -1.01 -4.52 -4.71
N ARG A 118 -0.29 -5.65 -4.81
CA ARG A 118 0.44 -6.24 -3.67
C ARG A 118 1.48 -5.28 -3.12
N LEU A 119 2.29 -4.70 -4.00
CA LEU A 119 3.33 -3.75 -3.61
C LEU A 119 2.73 -2.46 -3.03
N PHE A 120 1.67 -1.94 -3.64
CA PHE A 120 0.94 -0.79 -3.12
C PHE A 120 0.35 -1.07 -1.73
N TYR A 121 -0.21 -2.26 -1.53
CA TYR A 121 -0.75 -2.68 -0.25
C TYR A 121 0.34 -2.75 0.84
N ILE A 122 1.50 -3.35 0.54
CA ILE A 122 2.65 -3.38 1.46
C ILE A 122 3.13 -1.97 1.79
N ASN A 123 3.24 -1.11 0.77
CA ASN A 123 3.61 0.29 0.95
C ASN A 123 2.64 1.01 1.90
N LYS A 124 1.34 0.70 1.81
CA LYS A 124 0.33 1.28 2.70
C LYS A 124 0.44 0.78 4.15
N LEU A 125 0.88 -0.46 4.35
CA LEU A 125 1.18 -0.98 5.69
C LEU A 125 2.41 -0.30 6.30
N LEU A 126 3.41 0.00 5.48
CA LEU A 126 4.61 0.72 5.92
C LEU A 126 4.25 2.13 6.40
N ASP A 127 3.42 2.89 5.67
CA ASP A 127 2.92 4.21 6.12
C ASP A 127 2.38 4.22 7.57
N LEU A 128 1.82 3.10 8.06
CA LEU A 128 1.33 3.00 9.44
C LEU A 128 2.48 3.02 10.47
N ILE A 129 3.65 2.50 10.11
CA ILE A 129 4.85 2.45 10.96
C ILE A 129 5.40 3.85 11.22
N ASP A 130 5.25 4.80 10.28
CA ASP A 130 5.63 6.20 10.50
C ASP A 130 4.98 6.79 11.75
N THR A 131 3.70 6.45 11.97
CA THR A 131 2.97 6.90 13.16
C THR A 131 3.56 6.29 14.43
N LEU A 132 4.05 5.06 14.37
CA LEU A 132 4.71 4.40 15.51
C LEU A 132 6.05 5.08 15.83
N PHE A 133 6.86 5.41 14.82
CA PHE A 133 8.10 6.16 15.03
C PHE A 133 7.86 7.53 15.67
N PHE A 134 6.78 8.20 15.27
CA PHE A 134 6.36 9.45 15.87
C PHE A 134 6.07 9.30 17.38
N ILE A 135 5.31 8.26 17.75
CA ILE A 135 4.98 7.95 19.15
C ILE A 135 6.24 7.63 19.96
N LEU A 136 7.13 6.79 19.42
CA LEU A 136 8.37 6.36 20.08
C LEU A 136 9.38 7.50 20.28
N ARG A 137 9.34 8.54 19.45
CA ARG A 137 10.19 9.72 19.60
C ARG A 137 9.69 10.70 20.67
N LYS A 138 8.48 10.50 21.25
CA LYS A 138 7.79 11.48 22.10
C LYS A 138 7.72 12.88 21.50
N LYS A 139 7.77 13.01 20.18
CA LYS A 139 7.54 14.31 19.55
C LYS A 139 6.05 14.61 19.76
N SER A 140 5.71 15.76 20.35
CA SER A 140 4.30 16.06 20.63
C SER A 140 3.56 16.34 19.32
N ILE A 141 2.35 15.78 19.13
CA ILE A 141 1.48 16.08 17.96
C ILE A 141 1.27 17.59 17.81
N LYS A 142 1.34 18.33 18.92
CA LYS A 142 1.32 19.80 18.96
C LYS A 142 2.35 20.46 18.04
N SER A 143 3.54 19.87 17.88
CA SER A 143 4.57 20.41 16.97
C SER A 143 4.31 20.12 15.48
N HIS A 144 3.51 19.10 15.15
CA HIS A 144 3.12 18.80 13.78
C HIS A 144 1.90 19.63 13.36
N PHE A 145 0.90 19.80 14.24
CA PHE A 145 -0.26 20.64 13.97
C PHE A 145 0.12 22.14 13.87
N SER A 146 1.08 22.60 14.68
CA SER A 146 1.60 23.97 14.60
C SER A 146 2.35 24.28 13.29
N MET A 147 2.82 23.27 12.54
CA MET A 147 3.46 23.49 11.25
C MET A 147 2.43 23.70 10.12
N PHE A 148 1.20 23.21 10.27
CA PHE A 148 0.09 23.44 9.34
C PHE A 148 -0.73 24.71 9.63
N THR A 149 -0.48 25.38 10.76
CA THR A 149 -1.13 26.67 11.11
C THR A 149 -0.21 27.88 10.87
N ILE A 150 1.03 27.65 10.44
CA ILE A 150 1.98 28.70 10.03
C ILE A 150 2.43 28.42 8.59
N THR A 151 1.48 28.44 7.67
CA THR A 151 1.64 28.69 6.23
C THR A 151 0.29 29.19 5.74
#